data_AF-A0AAV4GFN6-F1
#
_entry.id   AF-A0AAV4GFN6-F1
#
_cell.length_a   1.000
_cell.length_b   1.000
_cell.length_c   1.000
_cell.angle_alpha   90.00
_cell.angle_beta   90.00
_cell.angle_gamma   90.00
#
_symmetry.space_group_name_H-M   'P 1'
#
loop_
_entity.id
_entity.type
_entity.pdbx_description
1 polymer ?
#
loop_
_entity_poly.entity_id
_entity_poly.type
_entity_poly.pdbx_seq_one_letter_code
_entity_poly.pdbx_strand_id
1 'polypeptide(L)'
;METISGLQSLEERRETKTLTKRQKYKAIPNSVLNRRLKDTNKGRLKRNSFYKKYPIKESIRIYTDGSATDAVRNGGGGVYATLPDGTTLKRSFACGMRYTNYKAETEATKEALNMVNNKISKTSKVVILSDASSVLQT
;
A
#
# COMPACT_ATOMS: atom_id res chain seq x y z
N MET A 1 13.82 7.84 -14.59
CA MET A 1 12.90 6.68 -14.48
C MET A 1 11.66 6.86 -15.36
N GLU A 2 11.03 8.04 -15.42
CA GLU A 2 9.85 8.27 -16.27
C GLU A 2 10.15 8.15 -17.77
N THR A 3 11.26 8.73 -18.24
CA THR A 3 11.67 8.74 -19.66
C THR A 3 12.09 7.40 -20.26
N ILE A 4 12.50 6.43 -19.43
CA ILE A 4 13.04 5.13 -19.89
C ILE A 4 11.90 4.11 -20.13
N SER A 5 10.72 4.35 -19.56
CA SER A 5 9.62 3.38 -19.52
C SER A 5 8.49 3.66 -20.53
N GLY A 6 8.55 4.76 -21.27
CA GLY A 6 7.45 5.21 -22.15
C GLY A 6 6.17 5.58 -21.38
N LEU A 7 6.23 5.69 -20.06
CA LEU A 7 5.08 6.02 -19.22
C LEU A 7 4.89 7.54 -19.17
N GLN A 8 3.63 7.97 -19.19
CA GLN A 8 3.21 9.34 -18.88
C GLN A 8 3.81 9.81 -17.54
N SER A 9 3.97 11.12 -17.40
CA SER A 9 4.50 11.70 -16.15
C SER A 9 3.61 11.35 -14.96
N LEU A 10 4.18 11.31 -13.76
CA LEU A 10 3.40 11.05 -12.53
C LEU A 10 2.25 12.04 -12.34
N GLU A 11 2.40 13.27 -12.82
CA GLU A 11 1.38 14.32 -12.73
C GLU A 11 0.21 14.02 -13.67
N GLU A 12 0.49 13.78 -14.95
CA GLU A 12 -0.51 13.38 -15.95
C GLU A 12 -1.27 12.13 -15.54
N ARG A 13 -0.56 11.11 -15.03
CA ARG A 13 -1.19 9.86 -14.58
C ARG A 13 -2.15 10.09 -13.40
N ARG A 14 -1.85 11.03 -12.51
CA ARG A 14 -2.73 11.41 -11.40
C ARG A 14 -3.96 12.15 -11.90
N GLU A 15 -3.79 13.07 -12.85
CA GLU A 15 -4.90 13.78 -13.46
C GLU A 15 -5.84 12.83 -14.20
N THR A 16 -5.30 11.97 -15.07
CA THR A 16 -6.06 10.95 -15.80
C THR A 16 -6.83 10.05 -14.84
N LYS A 17 -6.17 9.53 -13.80
CA LYS A 17 -6.85 8.70 -12.78
C LYS A 17 -7.96 9.44 -12.05
N THR A 18 -7.79 10.74 -11.81
CA THR A 18 -8.80 11.59 -11.17
C THR A 18 -10.00 11.82 -12.09
N LEU A 19 -9.75 12.06 -13.39
CA LEU A 19 -10.78 12.23 -14.40
C LEU A 19 -11.58 10.94 -14.62
N THR A 20 -10.93 9.80 -14.81
CA THR A 20 -11.59 8.49 -14.94
C THR A 20 -12.46 8.18 -13.73
N LYS A 21 -11.94 8.44 -12.52
CA LYS A 21 -12.66 8.22 -11.27
C LYS A 21 -13.89 9.13 -11.16
N ARG A 22 -13.79 10.40 -11.56
CA ARG A 22 -14.92 11.35 -11.60
C ARG A 22 -15.98 10.92 -12.62
N GLN A 23 -15.58 10.52 -13.83
CA GLN A 23 -16.50 10.02 -14.85
C GLN A 23 -17.28 8.78 -14.37
N LYS A 24 -16.57 7.82 -13.76
CA LYS A 24 -17.18 6.61 -13.18
C LYS A 24 -18.26 6.93 -12.14
N TYR A 25 -18.03 7.94 -11.31
CA TYR A 25 -19.00 8.35 -10.30
C TYR A 25 -20.21 9.06 -10.91
N LYS A 26 -19.99 9.97 -11.87
CA LYS A 26 -21.09 10.62 -12.61
C LYS A 26 -21.98 9.63 -13.38
N ALA A 27 -21.39 8.58 -13.94
CA ALA A 27 -22.11 7.56 -14.68
C ALA A 27 -23.09 6.72 -13.81
N ILE A 28 -22.97 6.76 -12.48
CA ILE A 28 -23.83 5.98 -11.57
C ILE A 28 -24.45 6.91 -10.50
N PRO A 29 -25.49 7.70 -10.87
CA PRO A 29 -26.04 8.79 -10.06
C PRO A 29 -26.56 8.38 -8.67
N ASN A 30 -27.09 7.17 -8.50
CA ASN A 30 -27.63 6.67 -7.22
C ASN A 30 -26.68 5.70 -6.48
N SER A 31 -25.38 5.74 -6.75
CA SER A 31 -24.42 4.89 -6.03
C SER A 31 -23.90 5.53 -4.75
N VAL A 32 -23.62 4.69 -3.75
CA VAL A 32 -22.84 5.05 -2.53
C VAL A 32 -21.49 5.71 -2.85
N LEU A 33 -20.99 5.54 -4.07
CA LEU A 33 -19.74 6.13 -4.54
C LEU A 33 -19.82 7.65 -4.75
N ASN A 34 -21.00 8.21 -5.04
CA ASN A 34 -21.16 9.66 -5.18
C ASN A 34 -20.89 10.44 -3.88
N ARG A 35 -21.08 9.80 -2.72
CA ARG A 35 -20.68 10.39 -1.43
C ARG A 35 -19.16 10.58 -1.34
N ARG A 36 -18.36 9.75 -2.01
CA ARG A 36 -16.89 9.82 -2.04
C ARG A 36 -16.34 10.93 -2.96
N LEU A 37 -17.16 11.53 -3.83
CA LEU A 37 -16.77 12.73 -4.61
C LEU A 37 -16.62 13.97 -3.74
N LYS A 38 -17.45 14.10 -2.69
CA LYS A 38 -17.46 15.28 -1.82
C LYS A 38 -16.27 15.33 -0.85
N ASP A 39 -15.76 14.17 -0.45
CA ASP A 39 -14.78 13.99 0.62
C ASP A 39 -13.52 13.26 0.13
N THR A 40 -12.95 13.64 -1.01
CA THR A 40 -11.82 12.92 -1.63
C THR A 40 -10.55 12.86 -0.77
N ASN A 41 -10.38 13.80 0.16
CA ASN A 41 -9.21 13.90 1.05
C ASN A 41 -9.53 13.62 2.53
N LYS A 42 -10.75 13.17 2.86
CA LYS A 42 -11.15 12.95 4.25
C LYS A 42 -10.29 11.86 4.89
N GLY A 43 -9.65 12.18 6.02
CA GLY A 43 -8.73 11.28 6.72
C GLY A 43 -7.33 11.16 6.11
N ARG A 44 -7.03 11.88 5.01
CA ARG A 44 -5.71 11.82 4.37
C ARG A 44 -4.72 12.72 5.11
N LEU A 45 -3.78 12.11 5.81
CA LEU A 45 -2.64 12.82 6.39
C LEU A 45 -1.78 13.46 5.29
N LYS A 46 -1.41 14.73 5.48
CA LYS A 46 -0.40 15.37 4.62
C LYS A 46 0.92 14.63 4.82
N ARG A 47 1.60 14.35 3.71
CA ARG A 47 2.87 13.61 3.67
C ARG A 47 3.91 14.19 4.64
N ASN A 48 4.02 15.53 4.72
CA ASN A 48 4.96 16.19 5.63
C ASN A 48 4.62 15.95 7.11
N SER A 49 3.34 15.95 7.46
CA SER A 49 2.89 15.64 8.82
C SER A 49 3.18 14.19 9.20
N PHE A 50 3.06 13.26 8.25
CA PHE A 50 3.40 11.85 8.45
C PHE A 50 4.89 11.66 8.75
N TYR A 51 5.78 12.27 7.96
CA TYR A 51 7.23 12.18 8.21
C TYR A 51 7.67 12.82 9.53
N LYS A 52 7.00 13.90 9.97
CA LYS A 52 7.23 14.50 11.28
C LYS A 52 6.81 13.58 12.43
N LYS A 53 5.67 12.88 12.29
CA LYS A 53 5.15 11.98 13.33
C LYS A 53 5.92 10.65 13.38
N TYR A 54 6.38 10.17 12.23
CA TYR A 54 7.09 8.89 12.07
C TYR A 54 8.39 9.06 11.26
N PRO A 55 9.48 9.55 11.90
CA PRO A 55 10.77 9.75 11.24
C PRO A 55 11.38 8.43 10.79
N ILE A 56 12.03 8.41 9.61
CA ILE A 56 12.67 7.20 9.06
C ILE A 56 13.76 6.67 9.99
N LYS A 57 14.53 7.56 10.63
CA LYS A 57 15.64 7.18 11.53
C LYS A 57 15.19 6.62 12.87
N GLU A 58 13.91 6.72 13.21
CA GLU A 58 13.37 6.31 14.53
C GLU A 58 12.26 5.27 14.42
N SER A 59 11.88 4.91 13.20
CA SER A 59 10.80 3.95 12.96
C SER A 59 11.19 2.91 11.93
N ILE A 60 10.76 1.68 12.18
CA ILE A 60 10.85 0.61 11.19
C ILE A 60 9.73 0.85 10.19
N ARG A 61 10.10 1.04 8.92
CA ARG A 61 9.12 1.20 7.84
C ARG A 61 9.01 -0.09 7.08
N ILE A 62 7.79 -0.57 6.96
CA ILE A 62 7.46 -1.80 6.28
C ILE A 62 6.52 -1.44 5.14
N TYR A 63 6.85 -1.93 3.95
CA TYR A 63 6.08 -1.79 2.73
C TYR A 63 5.68 -3.20 2.31
N THR A 64 4.38 -3.41 2.15
CA THR A 64 3.83 -4.71 1.74
C THR A 64 3.04 -4.52 0.47
N ASP A 65 3.13 -5.50 -0.41
CA ASP A 65 2.35 -5.57 -1.64
C ASP A 65 2.00 -7.04 -1.91
N GLY A 66 0.74 -7.30 -2.23
CA GLY A 66 0.21 -8.62 -2.49
C GLY A 66 -0.55 -8.62 -3.80
N SER A 67 -0.19 -9.54 -4.69
CA SER A 67 -0.82 -9.66 -6.01
C SER A 67 -1.31 -11.06 -6.28
N ALA A 68 -2.33 -11.18 -7.12
CA ALA A 68 -2.81 -12.44 -7.66
C ALA A 68 -3.22 -12.25 -9.13
N THR A 69 -2.94 -13.27 -9.95
CA THR A 69 -3.40 -13.35 -11.32
C THR A 69 -4.94 -13.41 -11.36
N ASP A 70 -5.54 -12.59 -12.23
CA ASP A 70 -6.99 -12.42 -12.35
C ASP A 70 -7.69 -12.09 -11.01
N ALA A 71 -6.94 -11.56 -10.03
CA ALA A 71 -7.38 -11.33 -8.66
C ALA A 71 -7.82 -12.58 -7.87
N VAL A 72 -7.62 -13.81 -8.38
CA VAL A 72 -8.11 -15.07 -7.77
C VAL A 72 -7.16 -16.27 -7.82
N ARG A 73 -6.06 -16.21 -8.57
CA ARG A 73 -5.11 -17.34 -8.73
C ARG A 73 -3.65 -16.88 -8.60
N ASN A 74 -2.77 -17.83 -8.31
CA ASN A 74 -1.31 -17.64 -8.25
C ASN A 74 -0.91 -16.39 -7.44
N GLY A 75 -1.31 -16.38 -6.17
CA GLY A 75 -1.01 -15.28 -5.27
C GLY A 75 0.48 -15.22 -4.92
N GLY A 76 1.03 -14.01 -4.90
CA GLY A 76 2.39 -13.73 -4.46
C GLY A 76 2.41 -12.50 -3.54
N GLY A 77 3.37 -12.49 -2.62
CA GLY A 77 3.56 -11.41 -1.66
C GLY A 77 4.99 -10.88 -1.71
N GLY A 78 5.11 -9.57 -1.52
CA GLY A 78 6.37 -8.86 -1.40
C GLY A 78 6.39 -8.03 -0.13
N VAL A 79 7.52 -8.05 0.56
CA VAL A 79 7.80 -7.23 1.73
C VAL A 79 9.13 -6.53 1.55
N TYR A 80 9.13 -5.22 1.78
CA TYR A 80 10.32 -4.39 1.86
C TYR A 80 10.29 -3.63 3.18
N ALA A 81 11.29 -3.82 4.03
CA ALA A 81 11.41 -3.09 5.28
C ALA A 81 12.74 -2.33 5.37
N THR A 82 12.69 -1.12 5.91
CA THR A 82 13.88 -0.33 6.28
C THR A 82 13.91 -0.17 7.78
N LEU A 83 15.01 -0.62 8.39
CA LEU A 83 15.26 -0.43 9.81
C LEU A 83 15.86 0.96 10.07
N PRO A 84 15.78 1.46 11.32
CA PRO A 84 16.42 2.71 11.76
C PRO A 84 17.93 2.80 11.51
N ASP A 85 18.61 1.66 11.53
CA ASP A 85 20.06 1.53 11.26
C ASP A 85 20.41 1.71 9.77
N GLY A 86 19.40 1.86 8.90
CA GLY A 86 19.56 1.97 7.45
C GLY A 86 19.61 0.63 6.73
N THR A 87 19.59 -0.49 7.44
CA THR A 87 19.54 -1.81 6.82
C THR A 87 18.19 -2.03 6.15
N THR A 88 18.22 -2.75 5.03
CA THR A 88 17.02 -3.05 4.24
C THR A 88 16.79 -4.55 4.25
N LEU A 89 15.55 -4.95 4.48
CA LEU A 89 15.10 -6.33 4.44
C LEU A 89 14.12 -6.48 3.29
N LYS A 90 14.38 -7.45 2.43
CA LYS A 90 13.54 -7.74 1.27
C LYS A 90 13.13 -9.19 1.33
N ARG A 91 11.86 -9.46 1.06
CA ARG A 91 11.36 -10.82 0.92
C ARG A 91 10.27 -10.86 -0.12
N SER A 92 10.39 -11.81 -1.04
CA SER A 92 9.35 -12.15 -1.99
C SER A 92 9.03 -13.62 -1.80
N PHE A 93 7.75 -13.97 -1.84
CA PHE A 93 7.30 -15.34 -1.63
C PHE A 93 6.05 -15.66 -2.43
N ALA A 94 5.92 -16.92 -2.82
CA ALA A 94 4.68 -17.45 -3.38
C ALA A 94 3.71 -17.73 -2.23
N CYS A 95 2.47 -17.29 -2.36
CA CYS A 95 1.42 -17.59 -1.39
C CYS A 95 0.77 -18.93 -1.76
N GLY A 96 -0.10 -18.94 -2.77
CA GLY A 96 -0.80 -20.15 -3.18
C GLY A 96 -1.54 -20.04 -4.51
N MET A 97 -1.87 -21.20 -5.07
CA MET A 97 -2.45 -21.31 -6.42
C MET A 97 -3.87 -20.74 -6.54
N ARG A 98 -4.68 -20.79 -5.48
CA ARG A 98 -6.05 -20.23 -5.42
C ARG A 98 -6.14 -19.13 -4.37
N TYR A 99 -5.42 -18.04 -4.60
CA TYR A 99 -5.36 -16.88 -3.70
C TYR A 99 -5.97 -15.65 -4.35
N THR A 100 -6.85 -14.98 -3.62
CA THR A 100 -7.34 -13.65 -4.01
C THR A 100 -6.31 -12.56 -3.71
N ASN A 101 -6.38 -11.41 -4.38
CA ASN A 101 -5.55 -10.24 -4.05
C ASN A 101 -5.58 -9.90 -2.55
N TYR A 102 -6.77 -9.88 -1.94
CA TYR A 102 -6.92 -9.62 -0.51
C TYR A 102 -6.11 -10.61 0.36
N LYS A 103 -6.25 -11.90 0.09
CA LYS A 103 -5.49 -12.94 0.81
C LYS A 103 -3.98 -12.77 0.62
N ALA A 104 -3.52 -12.48 -0.59
CA ALA A 104 -2.10 -12.25 -0.86
C ALA A 104 -1.55 -11.07 -0.04
N GLU A 105 -2.28 -9.97 0.04
CA GLU A 105 -1.94 -8.80 0.87
C GLU A 105 -1.92 -9.11 2.37
N THR A 106 -2.90 -9.89 2.85
CA THR A 106 -2.92 -10.30 4.26
C THR A 106 -1.73 -11.17 4.61
N GLU A 107 -1.33 -12.08 3.73
CA GLU A 107 -0.14 -12.92 3.93
C GLU A 107 1.14 -12.08 3.85
N ALA A 108 1.24 -11.11 2.93
CA ALA A 108 2.36 -10.17 2.89
C ALA A 108 2.51 -9.40 4.20
N THR A 109 1.40 -8.99 4.81
CA THR A 109 1.40 -8.28 6.09
C THR A 109 1.83 -9.17 7.26
N LYS A 110 1.31 -10.41 7.32
CA LYS A 110 1.73 -11.40 8.34
C LYS A 110 3.21 -11.70 8.24
N GLU A 111 3.70 -11.90 7.01
CA GLU A 111 5.10 -12.24 6.81
C GLU A 111 6.03 -11.09 7.12
N ALA A 112 5.57 -9.86 6.87
CA ALA A 112 6.30 -8.66 7.29
C ALA A 112 6.42 -8.54 8.81
N LEU A 113 5.36 -8.86 9.55
CA LEU A 113 5.39 -8.90 11.00
C LEU A 113 6.37 -9.96 11.51
N ASN A 114 6.30 -11.19 10.97
CA ASN A 114 7.22 -12.27 11.32
C ASN A 114 8.70 -11.89 11.10
N MET A 115 8.99 -11.26 9.95
CA MET A 115 10.34 -10.82 9.60
C MET A 115 10.91 -9.80 10.58
N VAL A 116 10.05 -8.95 11.13
CA VAL A 116 10.44 -7.83 11.98
C VAL A 116 10.29 -8.17 13.48
N ASN A 117 9.56 -9.23 13.84
CA ASN A 117 9.28 -9.64 15.23
C ASN A 117 10.57 -9.79 16.07
N ASN A 118 11.59 -10.44 15.53
CA ASN A 118 12.86 -10.67 16.23
C ASN A 118 13.75 -9.41 16.34
N LYS A 119 13.38 -8.33 15.65
CA LYS A 119 14.14 -7.06 15.58
C LYS A 119 13.42 -5.90 16.28
N ILE A 120 12.19 -6.11 16.75
CA ILE A 120 11.41 -5.11 17.47
C ILE A 120 11.87 -5.07 18.93
N SER A 121 12.36 -3.93 19.38
CA SER A 121 12.42 -3.61 20.79
C SER A 121 11.07 -3.03 21.24
N LYS A 122 10.73 -3.16 22.54
CA LYS A 122 9.48 -2.63 23.12
C LYS A 122 9.23 -1.14 22.83
N THR A 123 10.28 -0.38 22.54
CA THR A 123 10.22 1.08 22.29
C THR A 123 10.21 1.44 20.79
N SER A 124 10.38 0.47 19.89
CA SER A 124 10.49 0.73 18.46
C SER A 124 9.13 1.05 17.85
N LYS A 125 9.02 2.20 17.15
CA LYS A 125 7.84 2.53 16.36
C LYS A 125 7.86 1.74 15.06
N VAL A 126 6.83 0.95 14.80
CA VAL A 126 6.66 0.20 13.55
C VAL A 126 5.57 0.86 12.71
N VAL A 127 5.85 1.09 11.43
CA VAL A 127 4.91 1.69 10.49
C VAL A 127 4.76 0.79 9.28
N ILE A 128 3.56 0.24 9.10
CA ILE A 128 3.20 -0.60 7.96
C ILE A 128 2.48 0.26 6.93
N LEU A 129 2.94 0.17 5.68
CA LEU A 129 2.42 0.89 4.54
C LEU A 129 1.97 -0.13 3.49
N SER A 130 0.66 -0.18 3.28
CA SER A 130 0.00 -0.96 2.23
C SER A 130 -0.98 -0.04 1.49
N ASP A 131 -1.19 -0.28 0.21
CA ASP A 131 -2.23 0.37 -0.58
C ASP A 131 -3.58 -0.38 -0.50
N ALA A 132 -3.59 -1.60 0.05
CA ALA A 132 -4.78 -2.39 0.32
C ALA A 132 -5.53 -1.90 1.56
N SER A 133 -6.44 -0.94 1.33
CA SER A 133 -7.32 -0.44 2.40
C SER A 133 -8.14 -1.53 3.08
N SER A 134 -8.44 -2.65 2.40
CA SER A 134 -9.17 -3.79 2.95
C SER A 134 -8.37 -4.56 4.01
N VAL A 135 -7.04 -4.52 3.98
CA VAL A 135 -6.18 -5.16 4.99
C VAL A 135 -5.99 -4.27 6.21
N LEU A 136 -6.03 -2.95 6.02
CA LEU A 136 -5.85 -1.97 7.09
C LEU A 136 -7.15 -1.64 7.86
N GLN A 137 -8.31 -1.88 7.25
CA GLN A 137 -9.60 -1.72 7.89
C GLN A 137 -9.90 -2.96 8.74
N THR A 138 -9.64 -2.83 10.04
CA THR A 138 -10.05 -3.79 11.09
C THR A 138 -11.23 -3.24 11.86
#